data_AF-A0A2J5PA23-F1
#
_entry.id   AF-A0A2J5PA23-F1
#
_cell.length_a   1.000
_cell.length_b   1.000
_cell.length_c   1.000
_cell.angle_alpha   90.00
_cell.angle_beta   90.00
_cell.angle_gamma   90.00
#
_symmetry.space_group_name_H-M   'P 1'
#
loop_
_entity.id
_entity.type
_entity.pdbx_description
1 polymer ?
#
loop_
_entity_poly.entity_id
_entity_poly.type
_entity_poly.pdbx_seq_one_letter_code
_entity_poly.pdbx_strand_id
1 'polypeptide(L)'
;KYKTPHFSNITVENLTSTGDSKAAAYIIGTPEAPLSGFHFSNVNIEADRGLRIRNAELESKGLNLQVKAGPVIQKDAGAIVHQ
;
A
#
# COMPACT_ATOMS: atom_id res chain seq x y z
N LYS A 1 -26.39 -14.32 5.64
CA LYS A 1 -25.99 -12.90 5.81
C LYS A 1 -24.52 -12.79 5.46
N TYR A 2 -24.17 -12.20 4.32
CA TYR A 2 -22.78 -11.96 3.96
C TYR A 2 -22.39 -10.58 4.51
N LYS A 3 -21.27 -10.49 5.22
CA LYS A 3 -20.76 -9.25 5.79
C LYS A 3 -19.43 -8.95 5.12
N THR A 4 -19.22 -7.70 4.74
CA THR A 4 -17.92 -7.25 4.22
C THR A 4 -16.84 -7.56 5.27
N PRO A 5 -15.75 -8.23 4.87
CA PRO A 5 -14.65 -8.50 5.79
C PRO A 5 -13.98 -7.19 6.17
N HIS A 6 -13.70 -7.03 7.46
CA HIS A 6 -12.94 -5.90 7.97
C HIS A 6 -11.48 -6.33 8.09
N PHE A 7 -10.60 -5.62 7.39
CA PHE A 7 -9.16 -5.78 7.47
C PHE A 7 -8.57 -4.57 8.18
N SER A 8 -7.80 -4.81 9.23
CA SER A 8 -7.17 -3.76 10.03
C SER A 8 -5.86 -4.25 10.64
N ASN A 9 -4.95 -3.33 10.96
CA ASN A 9 -3.68 -3.61 11.64
C ASN A 9 -2.80 -4.60 10.87
N ILE A 10 -2.61 -4.33 9.58
CA ILE A 10 -1.71 -5.11 8.74
C ILE A 10 -0.33 -4.45 8.79
N THR A 11 0.66 -5.18 9.28
CA THR A 11 2.06 -4.72 9.32
C THR A 11 2.88 -5.53 8.34
N VAL A 12 3.66 -4.84 7.51
CA VAL A 12 4.67 -5.44 6.65
C VAL A 12 6.00 -4.80 7.00
N GLU A 13 6.94 -5.64 7.42
CA GLU A 13 8.23 -5.21 7.95
C GLU A 13 9.39 -5.97 7.32
N ASN A 14 10.52 -5.28 7.15
CA ASN A 14 11.78 -5.84 6.64
C ASN A 14 11.64 -6.55 5.28
N LEU A 15 10.75 -6.05 4.42
CA LEU A 15 10.51 -6.59 3.10
C LEU A 15 11.51 -5.99 2.12
N THR A 16 12.24 -6.84 1.40
CA THR A 16 13.00 -6.45 0.22
C THR A 16 12.47 -7.25 -0.96
N SER A 17 11.84 -6.57 -1.91
CA SER A 17 11.37 -7.15 -3.16
C SER A 17 12.18 -6.55 -4.31
N THR A 18 13.15 -7.31 -4.78
CA THR A 18 13.97 -6.99 -5.95
C THR A 18 13.60 -7.93 -7.08
N GLY A 19 13.19 -7.38 -8.21
CA GLY A 19 12.65 -8.14 -9.34
C GLY A 19 11.69 -7.28 -10.16
N ASP A 20 11.34 -7.77 -11.35
CA ASP A 20 10.47 -7.06 -12.30
C ASP A 20 8.99 -7.13 -11.90
N SER A 21 8.69 -6.68 -10.66
CA SER A 21 7.35 -6.66 -10.10
C SER A 21 6.50 -5.67 -10.88
N LYS A 22 5.32 -6.10 -11.35
CA LYS A 22 4.44 -5.20 -12.15
C LYS A 22 3.96 -3.97 -11.37
N ALA A 23 3.88 -4.07 -10.05
CA ALA A 23 3.52 -2.96 -9.16
C ALA A 23 4.10 -3.16 -7.77
N ALA A 24 4.40 -2.07 -7.07
CA ALA A 24 4.99 -2.13 -5.74
C ALA A 24 4.01 -2.68 -4.69
N ALA A 25 2.78 -2.15 -4.65
CA ALA A 25 1.70 -2.70 -3.84
C ALA A 25 0.33 -2.18 -4.29
N TYR A 26 -0.72 -2.93 -3.96
CA TYR A 26 -2.11 -2.51 -4.11
C TYR A 26 -2.81 -2.60 -2.76
N ILE A 27 -3.13 -1.43 -2.17
CA ILE A 27 -3.88 -1.33 -0.90
C ILE A 27 -5.26 -0.75 -1.24
N ILE A 28 -6.19 -1.64 -1.57
CA ILE A 28 -7.50 -1.27 -2.09
C ILE A 28 -8.59 -1.70 -1.11
N GLY A 29 -9.18 -0.73 -0.41
CA GLY A 29 -10.38 -0.89 0.40
C GLY A 29 -11.67 -0.64 -0.36
N THR A 30 -12.78 -1.00 0.28
CA THR A 30 -14.11 -0.64 -0.18
C THR A 30 -14.61 0.58 0.61
N PRO A 31 -15.49 1.42 0.01
CA PRO A 31 -16.08 2.55 0.72
C PRO A 31 -16.84 2.13 1.99
N GLU A 32 -17.41 0.93 2.01
CA GLU A 32 -18.19 0.39 3.14
C GLU A 32 -17.32 -0.12 4.29
N ALA A 33 -16.07 -0.49 4.00
CA ALA A 33 -15.10 -0.97 4.98
C ALA A 33 -13.69 -0.51 4.56
N PRO A 34 -13.31 0.74 4.89
CA PRO A 34 -11.96 1.24 4.63
C PRO A 34 -10.92 0.37 5.35
N LEU A 35 -9.75 0.17 4.73
CA LEU A 35 -8.63 -0.44 5.43
C LEU A 35 -7.98 0.58 6.37
N SER A 36 -7.85 0.24 7.65
CA SER A 36 -7.22 1.10 8.65
C SER A 36 -6.03 0.42 9.31
N GLY A 37 -5.00 1.20 9.67
CA GLY A 37 -3.81 0.67 10.35
C GLY A 37 -2.96 -0.23 9.47
N PHE A 38 -2.74 0.12 8.19
CA PHE A 38 -1.73 -0.54 7.38
C PHE A 38 -0.37 0.12 7.64
N HIS A 39 0.65 -0.66 8.02
CA HIS A 39 1.96 -0.15 8.39
C HIS A 39 3.06 -0.78 7.53
N PHE A 40 3.92 0.06 6.96
CA PHE A 40 5.20 -0.36 6.39
C PHE A 40 6.36 0.07 7.27
N SER A 41 7.24 -0.87 7.58
CA SER A 41 8.47 -0.59 8.34
C SER A 41 9.68 -1.20 7.64
N ASN A 42 10.65 -0.38 7.23
CA ASN A 42 11.87 -0.83 6.56
C ASN A 42 11.56 -1.70 5.32
N VAL A 43 10.92 -1.11 4.33
CA VAL A 43 10.43 -1.81 3.13
C VAL A 43 11.09 -1.23 1.88
N ASN A 44 11.70 -2.10 1.08
CA ASN A 44 12.37 -1.76 -0.17
C ASN A 44 11.70 -2.54 -1.31
N ILE A 45 11.14 -1.85 -2.29
CA ILE A 45 10.46 -2.50 -3.42
C ILE A 45 10.89 -1.86 -4.74
N GLU A 46 11.29 -2.70 -5.68
CA GLU A 46 11.51 -2.34 -7.08
C GLU A 46 10.36 -2.86 -7.93
N ALA A 47 9.74 -1.99 -8.74
CA ALA A 47 8.59 -2.37 -9.55
C ALA A 47 8.45 -1.52 -10.82
N ASP A 48 7.65 -1.97 -11.78
CA ASP A 48 7.26 -1.19 -12.95
C ASP A 48 6.35 -0.02 -12.56
N ARG A 49 5.39 -0.26 -11.66
CA ARG A 49 4.42 0.73 -11.20
C ARG A 49 4.51 0.95 -9.70
N GLY A 50 4.17 2.16 -9.28
CA GLY A 50 4.14 2.51 -7.87
C GLY A 50 3.02 1.88 -7.07
N LEU A 51 2.99 2.30 -5.82
CA LEU A 51 2.06 1.84 -4.82
C LEU A 51 0.71 2.55 -5.01
N ARG A 52 -0.37 1.79 -5.09
CA ARG A 52 -1.72 2.34 -5.29
C ARG A 52 -2.59 2.13 -4.05
N ILE A 53 -3.22 3.20 -3.58
CA ILE A 53 -4.01 3.21 -2.35
C ILE A 53 -5.40 3.77 -2.65
N ARG A 54 -6.43 3.09 -2.16
CA ARG A 54 -7.83 3.54 -2.26
C ARG A 54 -8.62 3.13 -1.03
N ASN A 55 -9.43 4.02 -0.47
CA ASN A 55 -10.22 3.79 0.76
C ASN A 55 -9.40 3.08 1.84
N ALA A 56 -8.19 3.56 2.06
CA ALA A 56 -7.24 2.92 2.94
C ALA A 56 -6.27 3.94 3.54
N GLU A 57 -5.84 3.64 4.75
CA GLU A 57 -4.83 4.39 5.48
C GLU A 57 -3.52 3.60 5.50
N LEU A 58 -2.45 4.25 5.04
CA LEU A 58 -1.09 3.72 5.06
C LEU A 58 -0.21 4.61 5.92
N GLU A 59 0.42 4.03 6.93
CA GLU A 59 1.56 4.60 7.62
C GLU A 59 2.85 3.92 7.15
N SER A 60 3.88 4.68 6.85
CA SER A 60 5.14 4.13 6.38
C SER A 60 6.33 4.77 7.07
N LYS A 61 7.28 3.94 7.50
CA LYS A 61 8.56 4.36 8.07
C LYS A 61 9.70 3.61 7.40
N GLY A 62 10.59 4.36 6.72
CA GLY A 62 11.68 3.75 5.95
C GLY A 62 11.19 2.96 4.74
N LEU A 63 10.20 3.51 4.02
CA LEU A 63 9.70 2.96 2.77
C LEU A 63 10.51 3.54 1.60
N ASN A 64 11.15 2.66 0.85
CA ASN A 64 11.92 2.98 -0.35
C ASN A 64 11.30 2.27 -1.55
N LEU A 65 10.81 3.05 -2.51
CA LEU A 65 10.13 2.55 -3.70
C LEU A 65 10.88 3.03 -4.94
N GLN A 66 11.34 2.08 -5.75
CA GLN A 66 11.96 2.34 -7.04
C GLN A 66 11.00 1.89 -8.13
N VAL A 67 10.48 2.86 -8.90
CA VAL A 67 9.47 2.61 -9.93
C VAL A 67 9.96 3.02 -11.30
N LYS A 68 9.75 2.17 -12.30
CA LYS A 68 10.16 2.44 -13.67
C LYS A 68 9.22 3.40 -14.40
N ALA A 69 7.92 3.36 -14.10
CA ALA A 69 6.91 4.16 -14.79
C ALA A 69 5.76 4.63 -13.88
N GLY A 70 5.36 5.88 -14.07
CA GLY A 70 4.23 6.49 -13.36
C GLY A 70 4.57 7.00 -11.96
N PRO A 71 3.56 7.39 -11.17
CA PRO A 71 3.77 7.92 -9.83
C PRO A 71 4.22 6.82 -8.86
N VAL A 72 5.15 7.16 -7.96
CA VAL A 72 5.65 6.28 -6.89
C VAL A 72 4.52 5.86 -5.95
N ILE A 73 3.63 6.80 -5.60
CA ILE A 73 2.43 6.57 -4.80
C ILE A 73 1.24 7.19 -5.52
N GLN A 74 0.29 6.36 -5.91
CA GLN A 74 -1.00 6.76 -6.47
C GLN A 74 -2.07 6.72 -5.38
N LYS A 75 -2.59 7.90 -5.03
CA LYS A 75 -3.68 8.07 -4.07
C LYS A 75 -5.01 8.21 -4.83
N ASP A 76 -5.89 7.24 -4.71
CA ASP A 76 -7.27 7.31 -5.20
C ASP A 76 -8.22 7.81 -4.08
N ALA A 77 -9.53 7.80 -4.35
CA ALA A 77 -10.55 8.23 -3.39
C ALA A 77 -10.41 7.55 -2.01
N GLY A 78 -10.49 8.35 -0.95
CA GLY A 78 -10.42 7.87 0.43
C GLY A 78 -9.04 7.35 0.86
N ALA A 79 -7.97 7.65 0.12
CA ALA A 79 -6.62 7.27 0.49
C ALA A 79 -5.98 8.28 1.47
N ILE A 80 -5.44 7.78 2.57
CA ILE A 80 -4.70 8.55 3.57
C ILE A 80 -3.29 7.94 3.68
N VAL A 81 -2.25 8.78 3.63
CA VAL A 81 -0.86 8.32 3.67
C VAL A 81 -0.05 9.18 4.62
N HIS A 82 0.54 8.54 5.63
CA HIS A 82 1.48 9.11 6.59
C HIS A 82 2.89 8.57 6.30
N GLN A 83 3.87 9.46 6.21
CA GLN A 83 5.28 9.16 5.92
C GLN A 83 6.18 9.69 7.03
#